data_AF-A0A1M5RWC9-F1
#
_entry.id   AF-A0A1M5RWC9-F1
#
_cell.length_a   1.000
_cell.length_b   1.000
_cell.length_c   1.000
_cell.angle_alpha   90.00
_cell.angle_beta   90.00
_cell.angle_gamma   90.00
#
_symmetry.space_group_name_H-M   'P 1'
#
loop_
_entity.id
_entity.type
_entity.pdbx_description
1 polymer ?
#
loop_
_entity_poly.entity_id
_entity_poly.type
_entity_poly.pdbx_seq_one_letter_code
_entity_poly.pdbx_strand_id
1 'polypeptide(L)' 'MAAVIYSTVPASAASMVGCSGANLEKTETAIEAMADGDGKWVAEKEVAMAQSAMLDGKMGACAAHLSKAMHAAK' A
#
# COMPACT_ATOMS: atom_id res chain seq x y z
N MET A 1 28.91 -3.62 -20.59
CA MET A 1 28.92 -2.87 -19.32
C MET A 1 27.50 -2.85 -18.78
N ALA A 2 27.22 -3.61 -17.73
CA ALA A 2 25.92 -3.58 -17.06
C ALA A 2 25.96 -2.46 -16.00
N ALA A 3 25.23 -1.38 -16.25
CA ALA A 3 25.05 -0.32 -15.27
C ALA A 3 24.05 -0.80 -14.23
N VAL A 4 24.56 -1.32 -13.12
CA VAL A 4 23.75 -1.51 -11.91
C VAL A 4 23.55 -0.14 -11.29
N ILE A 5 22.49 0.55 -11.71
CA ILE A 5 21.97 1.70 -11.00
C ILE A 5 21.37 1.20 -9.68
N TYR A 6 22.19 1.17 -8.65
CA TYR A 6 21.72 1.10 -7.27
C TYR A 6 20.93 2.38 -6.99
N SER A 7 19.61 2.32 -7.20
CA SER A 7 18.72 3.30 -6.59
C SER A 7 18.90 3.14 -5.09
N THR A 8 19.57 4.10 -4.47
CA THR A 8 19.63 4.26 -3.02
C THR A 8 18.22 4.64 -2.56
N VAL A 9 17.32 3.65 -2.54
CA VAL A 9 16.08 3.77 -1.79
C VAL A 9 16.50 3.92 -0.33
N PRO A 10 16.12 5.00 0.36
CA PRO A 10 16.46 5.18 1.76
C PRO A 10 15.99 3.94 2.53
N ALA A 11 16.82 3.42 3.44
CA ALA A 11 16.45 2.29 4.30
C ALA A 11 15.16 2.55 5.11
N SER A 12 14.73 3.80 5.23
CA SER A 12 13.44 4.24 5.77
C SER A 12 12.21 3.86 4.92
N ALA A 13 12.38 3.39 3.68
CA ALA A 13 11.31 2.81 2.86
C ALA A 13 11.18 1.29 3.03
N ALA A 14 12.15 0.61 3.66
CA ALA A 14 12.04 -0.83 3.94
C ALA A 14 10.98 -1.14 5.02
N SER A 15 10.61 -0.15 5.83
CA SER A 15 9.55 -0.25 6.85
C SER A 15 8.19 0.28 6.38
N MET A 16 8.11 0.89 5.19
CA MET A 16 6.83 1.29 4.60
C MET A 16 6.46 0.28 3.54
N VAL A 17 5.22 -0.21 3.56
CA VAL A 17 4.76 -1.07 2.49
C VAL A 17 4.85 -0.27 1.19
N GLY A 18 5.68 -0.73 0.26
CA GLY A 18 5.84 -0.06 -1.03
C GLY A 18 4.51 -0.07 -1.76
N CYS A 19 4.14 1.05 -2.38
CA CYS A 19 3.00 1.07 -3.30
C CYS A 19 3.36 0.20 -4.52
N SER A 20 2.76 -0.98 -4.62
CA SER A 20 2.98 -1.93 -5.71
C SER A 20 1.73 -2.79 -5.85
N GLY A 21 1.41 -3.23 -7.08
CA GLY A 21 0.23 -4.07 -7.33
C GLY A 21 0.17 -5.31 -6.42
N ALA A 22 1.31 -5.97 -6.20
CA ALA A 22 1.38 -7.12 -5.30
C ALA A 22 1.07 -6.78 -3.82
N ASN A 23 1.44 -5.59 -3.36
CA ASN A 23 1.13 -5.17 -1.98
C ASN A 23 -0.32 -4.70 -1.85
N LEU A 24 -0.90 -4.12 -2.91
CA LEU A 24 -2.33 -3.81 -3.00
C LEU A 24 -3.15 -5.10 -2.89
N GLU A 25 -2.88 -6.08 -3.76
CA GLU A 25 -3.60 -7.36 -3.77
C GLU A 25 -3.50 -8.11 -2.42
N LYS A 26 -2.32 -8.10 -1.80
CA LYS A 26 -2.12 -8.67 -0.46
C LYS A 26 -2.94 -7.94 0.62
N THR A 27 -3.01 -6.61 0.53
CA THR A 27 -3.76 -5.78 1.48
C THR A 27 -5.26 -5.99 1.28
N GLU A 28 -5.74 -6.01 0.04
CA GLU A 28 -7.11 -6.34 -0.33
C GLU A 28 -7.51 -7.72 0.21
N THR A 29 -6.68 -8.75 0.00
CA THR A 29 -6.93 -10.10 0.54
C THR A 29 -7.04 -10.10 2.07
N ALA A 30 -6.20 -9.33 2.76
CA ALA A 30 -6.25 -9.21 4.22
C ALA A 30 -7.54 -8.52 4.69
N ILE A 31 -8.00 -7.51 3.94
CA ILE A 31 -9.22 -6.76 4.24
C ILE A 31 -10.47 -7.57 3.96
N GLU A 32 -10.49 -8.35 2.87
CA GLU A 32 -11.59 -9.26 2.56
C GLU A 32 -11.80 -10.32 3.65
N ALA A 33 -10.71 -10.75 4.29
CA ALA A 33 -10.75 -11.68 5.42
C ALA A 33 -11.23 -11.04 6.75
N MET A 34 -11.38 -9.72 6.81
CA MET A 34 -11.92 -9.05 7.99
C MET A 34 -13.42 -9.28 8.13
N ALA A 35 -13.89 -9.31 9.38
CA ALA A 35 -15.31 -9.24 9.66
C ALA A 35 -15.91 -7.92 9.13
N ASP A 36 -17.11 -8.00 8.57
CA ASP A 36 -17.82 -6.80 8.13
C ASP A 36 -18.08 -5.85 9.30
N GLY A 37 -17.61 -4.62 9.16
CA GLY A 37 -17.66 -3.60 10.19
C GLY A 37 -16.95 -2.32 9.77
N ASP A 38 -16.98 -1.32 10.65
CA ASP A 38 -16.44 0.01 10.38
C ASP A 38 -14.94 -0.04 10.02
N GLY A 39 -14.18 -0.92 10.67
CA GLY A 39 -12.76 -1.15 10.37
C GLY A 39 -12.53 -1.65 8.95
N LYS A 40 -13.36 -2.59 8.45
CA LYS A 40 -13.27 -3.10 7.07
C LYS A 40 -13.60 -1.99 6.08
N TRP A 41 -14.65 -1.21 6.34
CA TRP A 41 -15.03 -0.08 5.49
C TRP A 41 -13.92 0.99 5.39
N VAL A 42 -13.27 1.31 6.52
CA VAL A 42 -12.12 2.22 6.54
C VAL A 42 -10.95 1.64 5.75
N ALA A 43 -10.66 0.35 5.90
CA ALA A 43 -9.56 -0.29 5.18
C ALA A 43 -9.80 -0.33 3.66
N GLU A 44 -11.00 -0.68 3.21
CA GLU A 44 -11.44 -0.66 1.81
C GLU A 44 -11.29 0.74 1.19
N LYS A 45 -11.72 1.78 1.92
CA LYS A 45 -11.58 3.17 1.50
C LYS A 45 -10.11 3.56 1.30
N GLU A 46 -9.25 3.19 2.24
CA GLU A 46 -7.82 3.49 2.14
C GLU A 46 -7.16 2.72 0.98
N VAL A 47 -7.59 1.49 0.69
CA VAL A 47 -7.17 0.78 -0.54
C VAL A 47 -7.58 1.54 -1.80
N ALA A 48 -8.84 1.99 -1.92
CA ALA A 48 -9.31 2.73 -3.08
C ALA A 48 -8.53 4.04 -3.30
N MET A 49 -8.20 4.74 -2.21
CA MET A 49 -7.33 5.91 -2.24
C MET A 49 -5.89 5.56 -2.65
N ALA A 50 -5.36 4.42 -2.19
CA ALA A 50 -4.05 3.92 -2.60
C ALA A 50 -4.01 3.62 -4.11
N GLN A 51 -5.02 2.92 -4.64
CA GLN A 51 -5.15 2.63 -6.06
C GLN A 51 -5.24 3.92 -6.89
N SER A 52 -6.06 4.88 -6.46
CA SER A 52 -6.16 6.19 -7.11
C SER A 52 -4.81 6.91 -7.15
N ALA A 53 -4.10 6.97 -6.02
CA ALA A 53 -2.79 7.59 -5.95
C ALA A 53 -1.74 6.85 -6.80
N MET A 54 -1.83 5.53 -6.93
CA MET A 54 -0.98 4.74 -7.82
C MET A 54 -1.21 5.11 -9.29
N LEU A 55 -2.48 5.19 -9.72
CA LEU A 55 -2.89 5.60 -11.07
C LEU A 55 -2.44 7.03 -11.40
N ASP A 56 -2.48 7.92 -10.41
CA ASP A 56 -1.96 9.30 -10.48
C ASP A 56 -0.41 9.39 -10.48
N GLY A 57 0.32 8.29 -10.30
CA GLY A 57 1.78 8.28 -10.16
C GLY A 57 2.30 8.82 -8.83
N LYS A 58 1.43 9.04 -7.84
CA LYS A 58 1.72 9.57 -6.51
C LYS A 58 2.12 8.45 -5.54
N MET A 59 3.25 7.80 -5.81
CA MET A 59 3.68 6.58 -5.08
C MET A 59 3.83 6.79 -3.56
N GLY A 60 4.23 7.97 -3.10
CA GLY A 60 4.29 8.28 -1.66
C GLY A 60 2.91 8.35 -0.99
N ALA A 61 1.92 8.92 -1.67
CA ALA A 61 0.54 8.95 -1.16
C ALA A 61 -0.08 7.55 -1.18
N CYS A 62 0.18 6.78 -2.23
CA CYS A 62 -0.25 5.39 -2.30
C CYS A 62 0.33 4.54 -1.16
N ALA A 63 1.64 4.65 -0.88
CA ALA A 63 2.27 3.93 0.22
C ALA A 63 1.67 4.31 1.59
N ALA A 64 1.33 5.58 1.80
CA ALA A 64 0.69 6.06 3.01
C ALA A 64 -0.73 5.50 3.18
N HIS A 65 -1.55 5.52 2.12
CA HIS A 65 -2.89 4.93 2.12
C HIS A 65 -2.85 3.41 2.34
N LEU A 66 -1.93 2.71 1.67
CA LEU A 66 -1.76 1.27 1.81
C LEU A 66 -1.33 0.88 3.24
N SER A 67 -0.45 1.67 3.86
CA SER A 67 -0.03 1.44 5.25
C SER A 67 -1.18 1.62 6.24
N LYS A 68 -2.08 2.59 6.00
CA LYS A 68 -3.29 2.80 6.82
C LYS A 68 -4.28 1.66 6.65
N ALA A 69 -4.48 1.21 5.41
CA ALA A 69 -5.34 0.07 5.11
C ALA A 69 -4.87 -1.20 5.84
N MET A 70 -3.56 -1.51 5.78
CA MET A 70 -2.99 -2.63 6.55
C MET A 70 -3.10 -2.44 8.06
N HIS A 71 -2.97 -1.21 8.57
CA HIS A 71 -3.11 -0.94 10.00
C HIS A 71 -4.55 -1.15 10.48
N ALA A 72 -5.55 -0.82 9.67
CA ALA A 72 -6.95 -1.10 9.94
C ALA A 72 -7.31 -2.58 9.80
N ALA A 73 -6.52 -3.34 9.04
CA ALA A 73 -6.65 -4.78 8.86
C ALA A 73 -5.96 -5.64 9.93
N LYS A 74 -5.32 -5.01 10.93
CA LYS A 74 -4.71 -5.66 12.09
C LYS A 74 -5.65 -5.67 13.28
#